data_AF-A0A352BCX8-F1
#
_entry.id   AF-A0A352BCX8-F1
#
_cell.length_a   1.000
_cell.length_b   1.000
_cell.length_c   1.000
_cell.angle_alpha   90.00
_cell.angle_beta   90.00
_cell.angle_gamma   90.00
#
_symmetry.space_group_name_H-M   'P 1'
#
loop_
_entity.id
_entity.type
_entity.pdbx_description
1 polymer ?
#
loop_
_entity_poly.entity_id
_entity_poly.type
_entity_poly.pdbx_seq_one_letter_code
_entity_poly.pdbx_strand_id
1 'polypeptide(L)'
;NAVKQHSITLEKLEAMTCVCSVGLDMIAIPGDTPATTISGIMADEMAIGMVNNKTTAVRLIPAPGKKAGDWVEFGGLLGGCPVIDVNPFGCADFINRGGKIPAPIHSFRN
;
A
#
# COMPACT_ATOMS: atom_id res chain seq x y z
N ASN A 1 -19.84 -4.57 0.10
CA ASN A 1 -18.36 -4.53 0.06
C ASN A 1 -17.89 -3.10 0.19
N ALA A 2 -17.26 -2.76 1.33
CA ALA A 2 -16.90 -1.39 1.71
C ALA A 2 -16.03 -0.63 0.68
N VAL A 3 -15.07 -1.31 0.06
CA VAL A 3 -14.23 -0.74 -1.01
C VAL A 3 -15.06 -0.33 -2.24
N LYS A 4 -16.01 -1.18 -2.67
CA LYS A 4 -16.91 -0.86 -3.80
C LYS A 4 -17.87 0.30 -3.49
N GLN A 5 -18.13 0.56 -2.21
CA GLN A 5 -18.94 1.68 -1.75
C GLN A 5 -18.08 2.93 -1.47
N HIS A 6 -16.77 2.88 -1.78
CA HIS A 6 -15.79 3.93 -1.48
C HIS A 6 -15.71 4.30 0.00
N SER A 7 -16.18 3.43 0.90
CA SER A 7 -16.13 3.66 2.35
C SER A 7 -14.81 3.21 2.98
N ILE A 8 -13.98 2.48 2.23
CA ILE A 8 -12.60 2.13 2.57
C ILE A 8 -11.71 2.50 1.38
N THR A 9 -10.72 3.34 1.62
CA THR A 9 -9.68 3.75 0.67
C THR A 9 -8.34 3.08 1.01
N LEU A 10 -7.35 3.20 0.14
CA LEU A 10 -6.00 2.69 0.38
C LEU A 10 -5.39 3.30 1.66
N GLU A 11 -5.50 4.61 1.82
CA GLU A 11 -4.97 5.35 2.97
C GLU A 11 -5.70 4.94 4.26
N LYS A 12 -6.98 4.56 4.17
CA LYS A 12 -7.70 4.02 5.33
C LYS A 12 -7.19 2.64 5.73
N LEU A 13 -6.79 1.81 4.75
CA LEU A 13 -6.15 0.52 5.02
C LEU A 13 -4.78 0.73 5.67
N GLU A 14 -3.94 1.61 5.11
CA GLU A 14 -2.64 2.02 5.69
C GLU A 14 -2.80 2.55 7.12
N ALA A 15 -3.79 3.41 7.37
CA ALA A 15 -4.07 3.88 8.72
C ALA A 15 -4.45 2.75 9.70
N MET A 16 -5.00 1.63 9.24
CA MET A 16 -5.28 0.47 10.10
C MET A 16 -4.04 -0.41 10.33
N THR A 17 -3.03 -0.35 9.46
CA THR A 17 -1.76 -1.08 9.64
C THR A 17 -0.97 -0.54 10.82
N CYS A 18 -1.12 0.74 11.17
CA CYS A 18 -0.48 1.32 12.34
C CYS A 18 -0.94 0.69 13.67
N VAL A 19 -2.16 0.12 13.73
CA VAL A 19 -2.71 -0.49 14.95
C VAL A 19 -2.65 -2.01 14.91
N CYS A 20 -3.51 -2.69 14.12
CA CYS A 20 -3.72 -4.14 14.23
C CYS A 20 -3.38 -4.94 12.97
N SER A 21 -3.34 -4.32 11.78
CA SER A 21 -3.05 -5.07 10.54
C SER A 21 -1.55 -5.33 10.37
N VAL A 22 -1.18 -6.42 9.70
CA VAL A 22 0.21 -6.77 9.35
C VAL A 22 0.69 -6.10 8.05
N GLY A 23 0.00 -5.04 7.63
CA GLY A 23 0.30 -4.27 6.43
C GLY A 23 -0.79 -4.37 5.37
N LEU A 24 -0.41 -4.14 4.11
CA LEU A 24 -1.27 -4.18 2.94
C LEU A 24 -1.15 -5.54 2.25
N ASP A 25 -2.19 -6.37 2.34
CA ASP A 25 -2.19 -7.69 1.73
C ASP A 25 -3.33 -7.86 0.71
N MET A 26 -3.03 -8.49 -0.43
CA MET A 26 -3.97 -8.72 -1.54
C MET A 26 -4.64 -7.44 -2.07
N ILE A 27 -3.87 -6.37 -2.23
CA ILE A 27 -4.41 -5.09 -2.72
C ILE A 27 -4.19 -4.99 -4.23
N ALA A 28 -5.28 -5.11 -5.00
CA ALA A 28 -5.23 -4.83 -6.44
C ALA A 28 -5.25 -3.33 -6.70
N ILE A 29 -4.35 -2.87 -7.57
CA ILE A 29 -4.20 -1.46 -7.98
C ILE A 29 -4.22 -1.36 -9.51
N PRO A 30 -4.44 -0.16 -10.09
CA PRO A 30 -4.45 0.02 -11.54
C PRO A 30 -3.15 -0.48 -12.17
N GLY A 31 -3.26 -1.18 -13.31
CA GLY A 31 -2.10 -1.82 -13.95
C GLY A 31 -1.07 -0.86 -14.52
N ASP A 32 -1.46 0.40 -14.71
CA ASP A 32 -0.61 1.52 -15.15
C ASP A 32 0.02 2.30 -13.99
N THR A 33 -0.15 1.84 -12.73
CA THR A 33 0.48 2.49 -11.57
C THR A 33 2.00 2.49 -11.73
N PRO A 34 2.66 3.66 -11.69
CA PRO A 34 4.11 3.75 -11.85
C PRO A 34 4.86 2.98 -10.76
N ALA A 35 6.01 2.40 -11.12
CA ALA A 35 6.88 1.71 -10.16
C ALA A 35 7.32 2.61 -8.98
N THR A 36 7.48 3.92 -9.22
CA THR A 36 7.77 4.91 -8.17
C THR A 36 6.61 5.02 -7.18
N THR A 37 5.36 5.01 -7.65
CA THR A 37 4.18 5.07 -6.77
C THR A 37 4.03 3.78 -5.96
N ILE A 38 4.25 2.61 -6.58
CA ILE A 38 4.32 1.32 -5.88
C ILE A 38 5.39 1.34 -4.78
N SER A 39 6.58 1.87 -5.10
CA SER A 39 7.68 2.02 -4.14
C SER A 39 7.33 3.00 -3.01
N GLY A 40 6.55 4.04 -3.29
CA GLY A 40 6.01 4.99 -2.31
C GLY A 40 5.13 4.30 -1.28
N ILE A 41 4.13 3.54 -1.75
CA ILE A 41 3.23 2.77 -0.87
C ILE A 41 4.03 1.78 0.00
N MET A 42 5.03 1.12 -0.60
CA MET A 42 5.93 0.26 0.17
C MET A 42 6.74 1.03 1.23
N ALA A 43 7.20 2.23 0.90
CA ALA A 43 7.95 3.08 1.83
C ALA A 43 7.10 3.54 3.02
N ASP A 44 5.82 3.85 2.79
CA ASP A 44 4.88 4.24 3.84
C ASP A 44 4.65 3.09 4.84
N GLU A 45 4.38 1.88 4.34
CA GLU A 45 4.22 0.70 5.18
C GLU A 45 5.51 0.27 5.90
N MET A 46 6.66 0.43 5.26
CA MET A 46 7.96 0.23 5.90
C MET A 46 8.19 1.25 7.03
N ALA A 47 7.81 2.52 6.83
CA ALA A 47 7.93 3.55 7.85
C ALA A 47 7.02 3.27 9.05
N ILE A 48 5.76 2.87 8.81
CA ILE A 48 4.83 2.46 9.87
C ILE A 48 5.42 1.31 10.69
N GLY A 49 5.94 0.28 10.03
CA GLY A 49 6.55 -0.87 10.70
C GLY A 49 7.80 -0.50 11.48
N MET A 50 8.71 0.25 10.85
CA MET A 50 9.98 0.70 11.44
C MET A 50 9.77 1.58 12.68
N VAL A 51 8.85 2.56 12.62
CA VAL A 51 8.62 3.50 13.73
C VAL A 51 7.88 2.84 14.88
N ASN A 52 6.91 1.96 14.58
CA ASN A 52 6.08 1.30 15.60
C ASN A 52 6.66 -0.03 16.10
N ASN A 53 7.87 -0.41 15.67
CA ASN A 53 8.46 -1.72 15.97
C ASN A 53 7.50 -2.88 15.67
N LYS A 54 6.90 -2.83 14.49
CA LYS A 54 5.87 -3.77 14.03
C LYS A 54 6.29 -4.41 12.72
N THR A 55 6.02 -5.69 12.58
CA THR A 55 6.17 -6.38 11.30
C THR A 55 5.03 -5.96 10.38
N THR A 56 5.36 -5.23 9.32
CA THR A 56 4.46 -4.92 8.22
C THR A 56 4.91 -5.65 6.95
N ALA A 57 3.97 -5.86 6.03
CA ALA A 57 4.19 -6.47 4.75
C ALA A 57 3.36 -5.75 3.69
N VAL A 58 3.82 -5.80 2.44
CA VAL A 58 3.13 -5.21 1.30
C VAL A 58 3.04 -6.24 0.19
N ARG A 59 1.82 -6.55 -0.24
CA ARG A 59 1.50 -7.34 -1.43
C ARG A 59 0.50 -6.56 -2.29
N LEU A 60 1.05 -5.70 -3.14
CA LEU A 60 0.32 -4.99 -4.18
C LEU A 60 0.25 -5.83 -5.45
N ILE A 61 -0.88 -5.75 -6.16
CA ILE A 61 -1.12 -6.48 -7.40
C ILE A 61 -1.53 -5.47 -8.48
N PRO A 62 -0.58 -4.93 -9.27
CA PRO A 62 -0.90 -4.13 -10.44
C PRO A 62 -1.65 -4.98 -11.45
N ALA A 63 -2.89 -4.63 -11.77
CA ALA A 63 -3.76 -5.41 -12.64
C ALA A 63 -3.76 -4.86 -14.08
N PRO A 64 -3.06 -5.50 -15.04
CA PRO A 64 -2.87 -4.94 -16.38
C PRO A 64 -4.20 -4.66 -17.10
N GLY A 65 -4.32 -3.45 -17.67
CA GLY A 65 -5.53 -3.01 -18.39
C GLY A 65 -6.75 -2.74 -17.51
N LYS A 66 -6.61 -2.80 -16.18
CA LYS A 66 -7.69 -2.53 -15.22
C LYS A 66 -7.50 -1.18 -14.55
N LYS A 67 -8.63 -0.54 -14.21
CA LYS A 67 -8.72 0.74 -13.53
C LYS A 67 -9.42 0.59 -12.18
N ALA A 68 -9.33 1.62 -11.33
CA ALA A 68 -10.04 1.68 -10.07
C ALA A 68 -11.53 1.36 -10.24
N GLY A 69 -12.08 0.52 -9.37
CA GLY A 69 -13.46 0.04 -9.43
C GLY A 69 -13.67 -1.22 -10.26
N ASP A 70 -12.74 -1.59 -11.15
CA ASP A 70 -12.80 -2.85 -11.87
C ASP A 70 -12.67 -4.05 -10.92
N TRP A 71 -13.09 -5.23 -11.39
CA TRP A 71 -12.87 -6.50 -10.70
C TRP A 71 -11.70 -7.27 -11.33
N VAL A 72 -10.86 -7.83 -10.48
CA VAL A 72 -9.79 -8.77 -10.83
C VAL A 72 -10.15 -10.13 -10.26
N GLU A 73 -10.11 -11.15 -11.10
CA GLU A 73 -10.32 -12.54 -10.72
C GLU A 73 -8.98 -13.27 -10.79
N PHE A 74 -8.53 -13.81 -9.67
CA PHE A 74 -7.31 -14.63 -9.57
C PHE A 74 -7.61 -16.13 -9.71
N GLY A 75 -8.89 -16.50 -9.64
CA GLY A 75 -9.39 -17.85 -9.85
C GLY A 75 -9.19 -18.79 -8.65
N GLY A 76 -9.88 -19.93 -8.69
CA GLY A 76 -9.71 -21.04 -7.76
C GLY A 76 -9.77 -20.62 -6.28
N LEU A 77 -8.69 -20.92 -5.55
CA LEU A 77 -8.55 -20.65 -4.11
C LEU A 77 -8.26 -19.17 -3.79
N LEU A 78 -7.73 -18.41 -4.75
CA LEU A 78 -7.28 -17.03 -4.54
C LEU A 78 -8.43 -16.01 -4.67
N GLY A 79 -9.55 -16.41 -5.26
CA GLY A 79 -10.76 -15.59 -5.42
C GLY A 79 -10.54 -14.36 -6.29
N GLY A 80 -11.24 -13.28 -5.98
CA GLY A 80 -11.14 -12.01 -6.68
C GLY A 80 -11.28 -10.82 -5.75
N CYS A 81 -10.82 -9.65 -6.20
CA CYS A 81 -10.92 -8.42 -5.43
C CYS A 81 -11.18 -7.20 -6.35
N PRO A 82 -11.74 -6.11 -5.81
CA PRO A 82 -11.87 -4.86 -6.55
C PRO A 82 -10.51 -4.18 -6.66
N VAL A 83 -10.26 -3.52 -7.79
CA VAL A 83 -9.12 -2.62 -7.96
C VAL A 83 -9.36 -1.35 -7.15
N ILE A 84 -8.47 -1.05 -6.21
CA ILE A 84 -8.52 0.14 -5.36
C ILE A 84 -7.84 1.29 -6.08
N ASP A 85 -8.36 2.50 -5.93
CA ASP A 85 -7.75 3.70 -6.48
C ASP A 85 -6.40 4.02 -5.80
N VAL A 86 -5.51 4.67 -6.55
CA VAL A 86 -4.19 5.11 -6.07
C VAL A 86 -4.05 6.60 -6.35
N ASN A 87 -3.43 7.32 -5.42
CA ASN A 87 -3.22 8.75 -5.55
C ASN A 87 -2.50 9.11 -6.88
N PRO A 88 -3.06 10.02 -7.71
CA PRO A 88 -2.47 10.37 -9.00
C PRO A 88 -1.20 11.24 -8.88
N PHE A 89 -0.93 11.82 -7.72
CA PHE A 89 0.28 12.61 -7.48
C PHE A 89 1.48 11.68 -7.27
N GLY A 90 2.57 11.96 -7.99
CA GLY A 90 3.78 11.14 -7.95
C GLY A 90 4.69 11.44 -6.76
N CYS A 91 5.46 10.44 -6.35
CA CYS A 91 6.53 10.54 -5.34
C CYS A 91 7.92 10.21 -5.91
N ALA A 92 8.10 10.35 -7.24
CA ALA A 92 9.30 9.95 -7.95
C ALA A 92 10.59 10.61 -7.42
N ASP A 93 10.55 11.89 -7.10
CA ASP A 93 11.70 12.62 -6.56
C ASP A 93 12.19 12.04 -5.23
N PHE A 94 11.26 11.60 -4.37
CA PHE A 94 11.57 10.97 -3.09
C PHE A 94 12.19 9.58 -3.30
N ILE A 95 11.57 8.74 -4.12
CA ILE A 95 12.03 7.37 -4.36
C ILE A 95 13.39 7.35 -5.07
N ASN A 96 13.58 8.23 -6.06
CA ASN A 96 14.83 8.31 -6.82
C ASN A 96 15.99 8.90 -6.03
N ARG A 97 15.74 9.50 -4.85
CA ARG A 97 16.81 9.98 -3.96
C ARG A 97 17.72 8.85 -3.48
N GLY A 98 17.19 7.63 -3.36
CA GLY A 98 17.93 6.46 -2.92
C GLY A 98 18.62 6.62 -1.56
N GLY A 99 19.60 5.76 -1.30
CA GLY A 99 20.36 5.78 -0.04
C GLY A 99 19.70 4.96 1.08
N LYS A 100 19.89 5.38 2.32
CA LYS A 100 19.45 4.65 3.51
C LYS A 100 18.66 5.56 4.44
N ILE A 101 17.43 5.17 4.76
CA ILE A 101 16.64 5.80 5.83
C ILE A 101 17.28 5.40 7.17
N PRO A 102 17.69 6.36 8.02
CA PRO A 102 18.33 6.06 9.30
C PRO A 102 17.35 5.39 10.27
N ALA A 103 17.89 4.70 11.26
CA ALA A 103 17.09 4.09 12.32
C ALA A 103 16.33 5.18 13.12
N PRO A 104 15.12 4.88 13.61
CA PRO A 104 14.36 5.85 14.37
C PRO A 104 15.00 6.08 15.74
N ILE A 105 14.87 7.31 16.27
CA ILE A 105 15.36 7.65 17.61
C ILE A 105 14.37 7.09 18.63
N HIS A 106 14.80 6.06 19.36
CA HIS A 106 13.97 5.39 20.37
C HIS A 106 13.97 6.10 21.74
N SER A 107 14.90 7.05 21.96
CA SER A 107 15.08 7.73 23.25
C SER A 107 14.05 8.83 23.53
N PHE A 108 13.29 9.27 22.53
CA PHE A 108 12.19 10.24 22.68
C PHE A 108 10.82 9.55 22.71
N ARG A 109 10.72 8.45 23.44
CA ARG A 109 9.43 7.82 23.75
C ARG A 109 9.08 8.21 25.20
N ASN A 110 7.86 8.71 25.39
CA ASN A 110 7.33 9.10 26.72
C ASN A 110 7.26 7.91 27.67
#